data_AF-A0A838H7Y2-F1
#
_entry.id   AF-A0A838H7Y2-F1
#
_cell.length_a   1.000
_cell.length_b   1.000
_cell.length_c   1.000
_cell.angle_alpha   90.00
_cell.angle_beta   90.00
_cell.angle_gamma   90.00
#
_symmetry.space_group_name_H-M   'P 1'
#
loop_
_entity.id
_entity.type
_entity.pdbx_description
1 polymer ?
#
loop_
_entity_poly.entity_id
_entity_poly.type
_entity_poly.pdbx_seq_one_letter_code
_entity_poly.pdbx_strand_id
1 'polypeptide(L)'
;GFSLGVVPAQDLAQNRPGARGALFFNACMPAEEFGTWPEGLRAQVHGMDADPFFAGEGDIDAARALVEEADDAELFLYSGDHHLFTDPSLSSHDSDAAALVRQRMLDFFARLDA
;
A
#
# COMPACT_ATOMS: atom_id res chain seq x y z
N GLY A 1 0.15 -5.53 -3.81
CA GLY A 1 -0.29 -5.23 -5.19
C GLY A 1 0.25 -3.88 -5.62
N PHE A 2 0.42 -3.65 -6.92
CA PHE A 2 0.85 -2.36 -7.48
C PHE A 2 -0.25 -1.78 -8.37
N SER A 3 -0.60 -0.51 -8.19
CA SER A 3 -1.66 0.19 -8.93
C SER A 3 -2.94 -0.66 -8.96
N LEU A 4 -3.52 -0.93 -10.14
CA LEU A 4 -4.67 -1.84 -10.30
C LEU A 4 -4.49 -3.21 -9.64
N GLY A 5 -3.26 -3.71 -9.51
CA GLY A 5 -2.96 -4.95 -8.81
C GLY A 5 -3.19 -4.89 -7.29
N VAL A 6 -3.47 -3.72 -6.71
CA VAL A 6 -3.93 -3.58 -5.32
C VAL A 6 -5.32 -4.15 -5.14
N VAL A 7 -6.23 -3.97 -6.10
CA VAL A 7 -7.62 -4.44 -6.03
C VAL A 7 -7.71 -5.94 -5.67
N PRO A 8 -7.15 -6.87 -6.46
CA PRO A 8 -7.18 -8.29 -6.09
C PRO A 8 -6.25 -8.64 -4.91
N ALA A 9 -5.20 -7.85 -4.64
CA ALA A 9 -4.32 -8.11 -3.52
C ALA A 9 -5.01 -7.79 -2.17
N GLN A 10 -5.82 -6.74 -2.13
CA GLN A 10 -6.57 -6.32 -0.95
C GLN A 10 -7.74 -7.26 -0.69
N ASP A 11 -8.50 -7.65 -1.72
CA ASP A 11 -9.51 -8.70 -1.61
C ASP A 11 -8.93 -9.99 -1.01
N LEU A 12 -7.80 -10.46 -1.55
CA LEU A 12 -7.14 -11.65 -1.01
C LEU A 12 -6.61 -11.45 0.41
N ALA A 13 -6.10 -10.27 0.76
CA ALA A 13 -5.64 -9.98 2.11
C ALA A 13 -6.81 -10.09 3.12
N GLN A 14 -7.98 -9.56 2.78
CA GLN A 14 -9.16 -9.57 3.65
C GLN A 14 -9.85 -10.94 3.71
N ASN A 15 -9.93 -11.65 2.58
CA ASN A 15 -10.82 -12.80 2.44
C ASN A 15 -10.11 -14.17 2.35
N ARG A 16 -8.77 -14.22 2.20
CA ARG A 16 -8.04 -15.49 2.11
C ARG A 16 -7.49 -15.91 3.49
N PRO A 17 -7.92 -17.07 4.03
CA PRO A 17 -7.32 -17.62 5.24
C PRO A 17 -5.81 -17.78 5.12
N GLY A 18 -5.08 -17.36 6.15
CA GLY A 18 -3.62 -17.48 6.22
C GLY A 18 -2.83 -16.32 5.60
N ALA A 19 -3.48 -15.23 5.17
CA ALA A 19 -2.78 -13.98 4.88
C ALA A 19 -1.99 -13.53 6.12
N ARG A 20 -0.69 -13.24 5.93
CA ARG A 20 0.22 -12.81 7.02
C ARG A 20 0.43 -11.30 7.05
N GLY A 21 0.17 -10.63 5.94
CA GLY A 21 0.27 -9.18 5.79
C GLY A 21 -0.01 -8.75 4.36
N ALA A 22 -0.17 -7.45 4.15
CA ALA A 22 -0.50 -6.84 2.88
C ALA A 22 0.42 -5.65 2.57
N LEU A 23 0.81 -5.51 1.30
CA LEU A 23 1.61 -4.39 0.81
C LEU A 23 0.91 -3.81 -0.42
N PHE A 24 0.52 -2.54 -0.34
CA PHE A 24 -0.17 -1.82 -1.41
C PHE A 24 0.68 -0.66 -1.92
N PHE A 25 0.89 -0.60 -3.23
CA PHE A 25 1.74 0.40 -3.86
C PHE A 25 0.92 1.20 -4.88
N ASN A 26 0.85 2.51 -4.66
CA ASN A 26 0.17 3.54 -5.46
C ASN A 26 -1.35 3.37 -5.57
N ALA A 27 -1.98 2.58 -4.71
CA ALA A 27 -3.44 2.44 -4.65
C ALA A 27 -3.86 1.89 -3.28
N CYS A 28 -5.11 2.14 -2.89
CA CYS A 28 -5.76 1.54 -1.72
C CYS A 28 -7.27 1.65 -1.90
N MET A 29 -7.98 0.54 -1.74
CA MET A 29 -9.44 0.57 -1.74
C MET A 29 -9.96 0.83 -0.32
N PRO A 30 -11.15 1.42 -0.15
CA PRO A 30 -11.86 1.36 1.12
C PRO A 30 -12.01 -0.10 1.56
N ALA A 31 -11.74 -0.40 2.83
CA ALA A 31 -11.74 -1.78 3.32
C ALA A 31 -13.11 -2.44 3.14
N GLU A 32 -14.18 -1.65 3.32
CA GLU A 32 -15.59 -2.06 3.20
C GLU A 32 -15.96 -2.62 1.82
N GLU A 33 -15.20 -2.31 0.76
CA GLU A 33 -15.40 -2.88 -0.58
C GLU A 33 -15.17 -4.40 -0.60
N PHE A 34 -14.35 -4.92 0.33
CA PHE A 34 -14.01 -6.34 0.43
C PHE A 34 -14.42 -6.97 1.77
N GLY A 35 -15.07 -6.22 2.66
CA GLY A 35 -15.47 -6.68 4.00
C GLY A 35 -14.82 -5.86 5.11
N THR A 36 -14.50 -6.48 6.23
CA THR A 36 -13.78 -5.83 7.34
C THR A 36 -12.29 -6.09 7.22
N TRP A 37 -11.45 -5.18 7.71
CA TRP A 37 -10.03 -5.50 7.84
C TRP A 37 -9.82 -6.63 8.88
N PRO A 38 -9.09 -7.72 8.57
CA PRO A 38 -8.90 -8.82 9.52
C PRO A 38 -8.06 -8.41 10.73
N GLU A 39 -8.50 -8.84 11.92
CA GLU A 39 -7.79 -8.60 13.18
C GLU A 39 -6.35 -9.12 13.11
N GLY A 40 -5.39 -8.26 13.50
CA GLY A 40 -3.96 -8.57 13.51
C GLY A 40 -3.30 -8.70 12.12
N LEU A 41 -4.02 -8.47 11.02
CA LEU A 41 -3.42 -8.48 9.70
C LEU A 41 -2.67 -7.16 9.45
N ARG A 42 -1.36 -7.27 9.23
CA ARG A 42 -0.50 -6.11 9.02
C ARG A 42 -0.62 -5.54 7.62
N ALA A 43 -0.56 -4.22 7.46
CA ALA A 43 -0.52 -3.58 6.14
C ALA A 43 0.51 -2.46 6.02
N GLN A 44 1.03 -2.26 4.81
CA GLN A 44 1.64 -0.99 4.41
C GLN A 44 1.03 -0.49 3.11
N VAL A 45 0.76 0.80 3.05
CA VAL A 45 0.36 1.52 1.83
C VAL A 45 1.47 2.52 1.48
N HIS A 46 1.88 2.54 0.22
CA HIS A 46 2.93 3.43 -0.28
C HIS A 46 2.40 4.21 -1.47
N GLY A 47 2.52 5.54 -1.47
CA GLY A 47 2.13 6.37 -2.60
C GLY A 47 2.78 7.74 -2.54
N MET A 48 2.84 8.45 -3.68
CA MET A 48 3.29 9.83 -3.67
C MET A 48 2.17 10.78 -3.26
N ASP A 49 2.50 11.85 -2.54
CA ASP A 49 1.55 12.76 -1.90
C ASP A 49 0.79 13.69 -2.85
N ALA A 50 1.27 13.84 -4.09
CA ALA A 50 0.59 14.57 -5.16
C ALA A 50 0.30 13.71 -6.41
N ASP A 51 0.39 12.37 -6.31
CA ASP A 51 0.04 11.47 -7.42
C ASP A 51 -1.44 11.67 -7.80
N PRO A 52 -1.76 12.05 -9.05
CA PRO A 52 -3.13 12.35 -9.45
C PRO A 52 -4.08 11.16 -9.35
N PHE A 53 -3.57 9.92 -9.41
CA PHE A 53 -4.38 8.72 -9.24
C PHE A 53 -4.53 8.39 -7.75
N PHE A 54 -3.41 8.27 -7.02
CA PHE A 54 -3.46 7.89 -5.61
C PHE A 54 -4.01 9.01 -4.70
N ALA A 55 -3.50 10.23 -4.82
CA ALA A 55 -3.92 11.37 -4.01
C ALA A 55 -5.14 12.09 -4.60
N GLY A 56 -5.29 12.09 -5.94
CA GLY A 56 -6.36 12.83 -6.62
C GLY A 56 -7.70 12.08 -6.75
N GLU A 57 -7.69 10.74 -6.80
CA GLU A 57 -8.93 9.94 -6.97
C GLU A 57 -9.50 9.35 -5.66
N GLY A 58 -8.79 9.55 -4.53
CA GLY A 58 -9.30 9.22 -3.18
C GLY A 58 -8.63 8.03 -2.50
N ASP A 59 -7.75 7.31 -3.16
CA ASP A 59 -7.03 6.16 -2.58
C ASP A 59 -6.19 6.55 -1.35
N ILE A 60 -5.64 7.77 -1.31
CA ILE A 60 -4.93 8.28 -0.12
C ILE A 60 -5.84 8.40 1.10
N ASP A 61 -7.12 8.74 0.90
CA ASP A 61 -8.09 8.87 1.98
C ASP A 61 -8.57 7.49 2.44
N ALA A 62 -8.75 6.55 1.50
CA ALA A 62 -8.97 5.14 1.83
C ALA A 62 -7.79 4.55 2.62
N ALA A 63 -6.56 4.89 2.26
CA ALA A 63 -5.36 4.45 2.98
C ALA A 63 -5.29 5.04 4.40
N ARG A 64 -5.69 6.30 4.58
CA ARG A 64 -5.80 6.93 5.91
C ARG A 64 -6.86 6.24 6.75
N ALA A 65 -8.05 5.98 6.19
CA ALA A 65 -9.12 5.27 6.88
C ALA A 65 -8.69 3.86 7.30
N LEU A 66 -7.95 3.13 6.44
CA LEU A 66 -7.39 1.82 6.79
C LEU A 66 -6.42 1.89 7.96
N VAL A 67 -5.56 2.91 8.01
CA VAL A 67 -4.62 3.13 9.14
C VAL A 67 -5.36 3.48 10.44
N GLU A 68 -6.53 4.11 10.34
CA GLU A 68 -7.38 4.39 11.50
C GLU A 68 -8.16 3.16 11.98
N GLU A 69 -8.56 2.27 11.06
CA GLU A 69 -9.33 1.04 11.36
C GLU A 69 -8.44 -0.11 11.87
N ALA A 70 -7.26 -0.31 11.27
CA ALA A 70 -6.44 -1.49 11.50
C ALA A 70 -5.40 -1.31 12.62
N ASP A 71 -5.22 -2.34 13.45
CA ASP A 71 -4.28 -2.31 14.59
C ASP A 71 -2.80 -2.16 14.18
N ASP A 72 -2.43 -2.59 12.98
CA ASP A 72 -1.03 -2.65 12.50
C ASP A 72 -0.96 -2.32 11.01
N ALA A 73 -1.43 -1.12 10.64
CA ALA A 73 -1.32 -0.57 9.29
C ALA A 73 -0.50 0.73 9.26
N GLU A 74 0.32 0.88 8.22
CA GLU A 74 1.17 2.07 8.02
C GLU A 74 0.91 2.69 6.64
N LEU A 75 0.77 4.02 6.58
CA LEU A 75 0.76 4.78 5.32
C LEU A 75 2.09 5.54 5.17
N PHE A 76 2.79 5.29 4.07
CA PHE A 76 4.02 5.95 3.70
C PHE A 76 3.80 6.84 2.48
N LEU A 77 3.89 8.15 2.71
CA LEU A 77 3.87 9.15 1.66
C LEU A 77 5.28 9.54 1.23
N TYR A 78 5.45 9.69 -0.07
CA TYR A 78 6.68 10.13 -0.73
C TYR A 78 6.40 11.45 -1.44
N SER A 79 7.34 12.38 -1.44
CA SER A 79 7.13 13.66 -2.13
C SER A 79 7.15 13.45 -3.64
N GLY A 80 6.11 13.90 -4.35
CA GLY A 80 6.07 13.86 -5.81
C GLY A 80 4.66 13.68 -6.37
N ASP A 81 4.53 13.70 -7.69
CA ASP A 81 3.24 13.56 -8.41
C ASP A 81 3.19 12.32 -9.32
N HIS A 82 4.16 11.42 -9.18
CA HIS A 82 4.32 10.30 -10.08
C HIS A 82 3.61 9.04 -9.59
N HIS A 83 2.76 8.49 -10.46
CA HIS A 83 2.26 7.13 -10.32
C HIS A 83 3.34 6.12 -10.76
N LEU A 84 3.34 4.94 -10.13
CA LEU A 84 4.30 3.85 -10.42
C LEU A 84 5.78 4.26 -10.31
N PHE A 85 6.11 5.19 -9.41
CA PHE A 85 7.47 5.71 -9.23
C PHE A 85 8.52 4.64 -8.86
N THR A 86 8.07 3.44 -8.44
CA THR A 86 8.95 2.31 -8.09
C THR A 86 9.38 1.47 -9.29
N ASP A 87 8.83 1.66 -10.48
CA ASP A 87 9.15 0.89 -11.69
C ASP A 87 10.35 1.50 -12.45
N PRO A 88 11.54 0.86 -12.47
CA PRO A 88 12.73 1.40 -13.11
C PRO A 88 12.67 1.42 -14.65
N SER A 89 11.64 0.85 -15.26
CA SER A 89 11.44 0.90 -16.71
C SER A 89 10.69 2.14 -17.19
N LEU A 90 10.11 2.92 -16.27
CA LEU A 90 9.30 4.11 -16.57
C LEU A 90 10.11 5.39 -16.37
N SER A 91 9.73 6.44 -17.10
CA SER A 91 10.28 7.79 -16.91
C SER A 91 9.87 8.44 -15.58
N SER A 92 8.79 7.93 -14.96
CA SER A 92 8.32 8.35 -13.65
C SER A 92 9.12 7.74 -12.49
N HIS A 93 10.14 6.92 -12.78
CA HIS A 93 10.95 6.27 -11.75
C HIS A 93 11.67 7.28 -10.87
N ASP A 94 11.47 7.18 -9.57
CA ASP A 94 12.27 7.86 -8.54
C ASP A 94 13.11 6.83 -7.80
N SER A 95 14.43 6.85 -8.03
CA SER A 95 15.34 5.85 -7.47
C SER A 95 15.46 5.91 -5.95
N ASP A 96 15.36 7.10 -5.37
CA ASP A 96 15.56 7.32 -3.94
C ASP A 96 14.30 6.90 -3.17
N ALA A 97 13.12 7.32 -3.66
CA ALA A 97 11.85 6.87 -3.12
C ALA A 97 11.68 5.36 -3.27
N ALA A 98 12.05 4.78 -4.43
CA ALA A 98 11.99 3.33 -4.66
C ALA A 98 12.93 2.54 -3.73
N ALA A 99 14.14 3.06 -3.47
CA ALA A 99 15.07 2.45 -2.51
C ALA A 99 14.48 2.44 -1.09
N LEU A 100 13.83 3.53 -0.68
CA LEU A 100 13.18 3.63 0.62
C LEU A 100 11.94 2.72 0.74
N VAL A 101 11.11 2.61 -0.31
CA VAL A 101 10.02 1.61 -0.38
C VAL A 101 10.59 0.20 -0.17
N ARG A 102 11.65 -0.16 -0.89
CA ARG A 102 12.27 -1.48 -0.78
C ARG A 102 12.77 -1.77 0.63
N GLN A 103 13.39 -0.79 1.29
CA GLN A 103 13.84 -0.96 2.67
C GLN A 103 12.66 -1.25 3.61
N ARG A 104 11.60 -0.43 3.57
CA ARG A 104 10.41 -0.60 4.42
C ARG A 104 9.70 -1.94 4.18
N MET A 105 9.64 -2.38 2.92
CA MET A 105 9.09 -3.68 2.55
C MET A 105 9.92 -4.85 3.14
N LEU A 106 11.26 -4.77 3.08
CA LEU A 106 12.11 -5.81 3.67
C LEU A 106 11.99 -5.83 5.19
N ASP A 107 11.93 -4.67 5.83
CA ASP A 107 11.70 -4.55 7.27
C ASP A 107 10.31 -5.10 7.66
N PHE A 108 9.29 -4.87 6.84
CA PHE A 108 7.96 -5.48 7.01
C PHE A 108 8.02 -7.00 6.98
N PHE A 109 8.68 -7.59 5.97
CA PHE A 109 8.83 -9.05 5.89
C PHE A 109 9.59 -9.62 7.09
N ALA A 110 10.67 -8.97 7.53
CA ALA A 110 11.42 -9.41 8.71
C ALA A 110 10.56 -9.49 9.97
N ARG A 111 9.54 -8.62 10.12
CA ARG A 111 8.58 -8.66 11.23
C ARG A 111 7.49 -9.73 11.08
N LEU A 112 7.26 -10.27 9.88
CA LEU A 112 6.32 -11.37 9.67
C LEU A 112 6.92 -12.72 10.05
N ASP A 113 8.24 -12.85 9.92
CA ASP A 113 9.02 -14.06 10.22
C ASP A 113 9.41 -14.20 11.70
N ALA A 114 9.26 -13.13 12.49
CA ALA A 114 9.48 -13.08 13.93
C ALA A 114 8.26 -13.58 14.72
#